data_AF-A0A8H2J9K5-F1
#
_entry.id   AF-A0A8H2J9K5-F1
#
_cell.length_a   1.000
_cell.length_b   1.000
_cell.length_c   1.000
_cell.angle_alpha   90.00
_cell.angle_beta   90.00
_cell.angle_gamma   90.00
#
_symmetry.space_group_name_H-M   'P 1'
#
loop_
_entity.id
_entity.type
_entity.pdbx_description
1 polymer ?
#
loop_
_entity_poly.entity_id
_entity_poly.type
_entity_poly.pdbx_seq_one_letter_code
_entity_poly.pdbx_strand_id
1 'polypeptide(L)'
;MARFDGRGLDDILRAWGDAAAELPRLAREGIAPPLGDIVVHEHDIRDALGRPGARDSAALQCVSDQLLRKLVTPVPVRIMVEDGEYRCGPDAEPVIDLKTTRFEALRWRTGRRSRHQMAAMAWSGDPAAVLDHLYMFGPATADLVE
;
A
#
# COMPACT_ATOMS: atom_id res chain seq x y z
N MET A 1 -19.50 12.02 3.86
CA MET A 1 -19.89 10.62 3.58
C MET A 1 -21.17 10.32 4.35
N ALA A 2 -22.25 9.95 3.66
CA ALA A 2 -23.60 9.81 4.24
C ALA A 2 -24.14 8.37 4.25
N ARG A 3 -23.39 7.38 3.75
CA ARG A 3 -23.90 6.01 3.51
C ARG A 3 -24.32 5.26 4.78
N PHE A 4 -23.67 5.54 5.90
CA PHE A 4 -23.92 4.89 7.19
C PHE A 4 -24.33 5.87 8.28
N ASP A 5 -24.79 7.07 7.90
CA ASP A 5 -25.22 8.07 8.87
C ASP A 5 -26.41 7.54 9.69
N GLY A 6 -26.35 7.67 11.01
CA GLY A 6 -27.34 7.13 11.95
C GLY A 6 -27.44 5.59 12.06
N ARG A 7 -26.55 4.82 11.42
CA ARG A 7 -26.56 3.34 11.47
C ARG A 7 -25.71 2.80 12.62
N GLY A 8 -26.21 1.77 13.32
CA GLY A 8 -25.46 1.07 14.35
C GLY A 8 -24.36 0.15 13.80
N LEU A 9 -23.39 -0.22 14.63
CA LEU A 9 -22.25 -1.08 14.25
C LEU A 9 -22.69 -2.39 13.60
N ASP A 10 -23.69 -3.08 14.17
CA ASP A 10 -24.17 -4.35 13.66
C ASP A 10 -24.74 -4.24 12.24
N ASP A 11 -25.41 -3.12 11.93
CA ASP A 11 -25.94 -2.88 10.59
C ASP A 11 -24.83 -2.57 9.58
N ILE A 12 -23.74 -1.93 10.02
CA ILE A 12 -22.55 -1.70 9.19
C ILE A 12 -21.86 -3.04 8.89
N LEU A 13 -21.64 -3.85 9.93
CA LEU A 13 -21.01 -5.17 9.78
C LEU A 13 -21.84 -6.10 8.90
N ARG A 14 -23.18 -6.10 9.04
CA ARG A 14 -24.08 -6.86 8.17
C ARG A 14 -23.95 -6.39 6.72
N ALA A 15 -24.00 -5.08 6.48
CA ALA A 15 -23.87 -4.52 5.13
C ALA A 15 -22.50 -4.86 4.49
N TRP A 16 -21.42 -4.89 5.27
CA TRP A 16 -20.10 -5.32 4.79
C TRP A 16 -20.05 -6.82 4.51
N GLY A 17 -20.66 -7.64 5.36
CA GLY A 17 -20.79 -9.08 5.16
C GLY A 17 -21.57 -9.42 3.89
N ASP A 18 -22.71 -8.78 3.68
CA ASP A 18 -23.53 -8.95 2.48
C ASP A 18 -22.77 -8.55 1.21
N ALA A 19 -22.05 -7.41 1.25
CA ALA A 19 -21.24 -6.96 0.12
C ALA A 19 -20.07 -7.92 -0.17
N ALA A 20 -19.41 -8.45 0.87
CA ALA A 20 -18.33 -9.41 0.72
C ALA A 20 -18.81 -10.74 0.12
N ALA A 21 -20.01 -11.19 0.50
CA ALA A 21 -20.61 -12.42 -0.03
C ALA A 21 -20.92 -12.34 -1.54
N GLU A 22 -21.13 -11.14 -2.08
CA GLU A 22 -21.37 -10.93 -3.51
C GLU A 22 -20.09 -10.94 -4.35
N LEU A 23 -18.92 -10.70 -3.76
CA LEU A 23 -17.65 -10.57 -4.49
C LEU A 23 -17.32 -11.78 -5.38
N PRO A 24 -17.49 -13.05 -4.95
CA PRO A 24 -17.23 -14.21 -5.81
C PRO A 24 -18.16 -14.31 -7.02
N ARG A 25 -19.41 -13.83 -6.91
CA ARG A 25 -20.35 -13.77 -8.05
C ARG A 25 -19.91 -12.69 -9.02
N LEU A 26 -19.65 -11.48 -8.53
CA LEU A 26 -19.19 -10.35 -9.35
C LEU A 26 -17.87 -10.67 -10.08
N ALA A 27 -16.94 -11.36 -9.42
CA ALA A 27 -15.69 -11.79 -10.02
C ALA A 27 -15.90 -12.78 -11.19
N ARG A 28 -16.85 -13.72 -11.05
CA ARG A 28 -17.23 -14.64 -12.15
C ARG A 28 -17.89 -13.92 -13.32
N GLU A 29 -18.51 -12.78 -13.06
CA GLU A 29 -19.09 -11.88 -14.08
C GLU A 29 -18.06 -10.91 -14.68
N GLY A 30 -16.78 -11.04 -14.31
CA GLY A 30 -15.68 -10.26 -14.88
C GLY A 30 -15.42 -8.94 -14.16
N ILE A 31 -16.08 -8.65 -13.04
CA ILE A 31 -15.82 -7.46 -12.24
C ILE A 31 -14.60 -7.74 -11.35
N ALA A 32 -13.51 -7.02 -11.60
CA ALA A 32 -12.31 -7.15 -10.79
C ALA A 32 -12.59 -6.73 -9.33
N PRO A 33 -12.26 -7.57 -8.33
CA PRO A 33 -12.43 -7.21 -6.94
C PRO A 33 -11.47 -6.06 -6.58
N PRO A 34 -11.87 -5.15 -5.66
CA PRO A 34 -11.03 -4.03 -5.24
C PRO A 34 -9.95 -4.49 -4.25
N LEU A 35 -9.10 -5.44 -4.68
CA LEU A 35 -8.15 -6.15 -3.80
C LEU A 35 -7.20 -5.18 -3.09
N GLY A 36 -6.74 -4.13 -3.77
CA GLY A 36 -5.88 -3.11 -3.16
C GLY A 36 -6.56 -2.37 -2.00
N ASP A 37 -7.84 -2.02 -2.14
CA ASP A 37 -8.62 -1.37 -1.10
C ASP A 37 -8.80 -2.29 0.12
N ILE A 38 -9.18 -3.54 -0.15
CA ILE A 38 -9.36 -4.57 0.89
C ILE A 38 -8.06 -4.79 1.68
N VAL A 39 -6.92 -4.99 1.01
CA VAL A 39 -5.65 -5.28 1.67
C VAL A 39 -5.15 -4.07 2.48
N VAL A 40 -5.24 -2.86 1.92
CA VAL A 40 -4.83 -1.64 2.64
C VAL A 40 -5.65 -1.46 3.92
N HIS A 41 -6.97 -1.58 3.81
CA HIS A 41 -7.88 -1.37 4.94
C HIS A 41 -7.90 -2.52 5.93
N GLU A 42 -7.63 -3.76 5.50
CA GLU A 42 -7.39 -4.86 6.41
C GLU A 42 -6.23 -4.55 7.37
N HIS A 43 -5.11 -4.03 6.83
CA HIS A 43 -3.97 -3.65 7.65
C HIS A 43 -4.28 -2.44 8.54
N ASP A 44 -5.00 -1.43 8.04
CA ASP A 44 -5.46 -0.30 8.87
C ASP A 44 -6.28 -0.80 10.09
N ILE A 45 -7.20 -1.75 9.89
CA ILE A 45 -8.03 -2.33 10.95
C ILE A 45 -7.19 -3.18 11.91
N ARG A 46 -6.29 -4.03 11.39
CA ARG A 46 -5.40 -4.86 12.20
C ARG A 46 -4.52 -4.02 13.13
N ASP A 47 -3.95 -2.95 12.61
CA ASP A 47 -3.09 -2.06 13.37
C ASP A 47 -3.90 -1.29 14.43
N ALA A 48 -5.10 -0.80 14.08
CA ALA A 48 -6.02 -0.18 15.05
C ALA A 48 -6.45 -1.11 16.19
N LEU A 49 -6.52 -2.43 15.92
CA LEU A 49 -6.84 -3.45 16.91
C LEU A 49 -5.60 -3.99 17.65
N GLY A 50 -4.39 -3.56 17.29
CA GLY A 50 -3.14 -4.10 17.84
C GLY A 50 -2.93 -5.59 17.52
N ARG A 51 -3.41 -6.04 16.35
CA ARG A 51 -3.39 -7.45 15.91
C ARG A 51 -2.71 -7.60 14.54
N PRO A 52 -1.40 -7.33 14.45
CA PRO A 52 -0.67 -7.45 13.20
C PRO A 52 -0.72 -8.89 12.67
N GLY A 53 -0.72 -9.04 11.34
CA GLY A 53 -0.78 -10.33 10.66
C GLY A 53 -1.00 -10.16 9.16
N ALA A 54 -1.01 -11.28 8.43
CA ALA A 54 -1.22 -11.34 6.97
C ALA A 54 -0.21 -10.52 6.13
N ARG A 55 0.95 -10.16 6.71
CA ARG A 55 2.01 -9.37 6.07
C ARG A 55 2.80 -10.15 5.00
N ASP A 56 2.52 -11.44 4.86
CA ASP A 56 3.08 -12.39 3.88
C ASP A 56 2.01 -13.00 2.95
N SER A 57 0.76 -12.51 3.02
CA SER A 57 -0.35 -13.06 2.26
C SER A 57 -0.17 -12.90 0.74
N ALA A 58 -0.71 -13.83 -0.04
CA ALA A 58 -0.73 -13.74 -1.51
C ALA A 58 -1.42 -12.45 -2.02
N ALA A 59 -2.39 -11.94 -1.26
CA ALA A 59 -3.07 -10.68 -1.58
C ALA A 59 -2.11 -9.49 -1.45
N LEU A 60 -1.35 -9.41 -0.36
CA LEU A 60 -0.32 -8.38 -0.17
C LEU A 60 0.80 -8.47 -1.21
N GLN A 61 1.25 -9.69 -1.51
CA GLN A 61 2.22 -9.97 -2.57
C GLN A 61 1.74 -9.40 -3.92
N CYS A 62 0.50 -9.72 -4.30
CA CYS A 62 -0.11 -9.26 -5.55
C CYS A 62 -0.30 -7.73 -5.60
N VAL A 63 -0.79 -7.11 -4.52
CA VAL A 63 -1.05 -5.66 -4.49
C VAL A 63 0.25 -4.87 -4.46
N SER A 64 1.23 -5.27 -3.65
CA SER A 64 2.54 -4.61 -3.59
C SER A 64 3.26 -4.66 -4.95
N ASP A 65 3.24 -5.81 -5.64
CA ASP A 65 3.81 -5.94 -6.98
C ASP A 65 3.15 -4.98 -7.98
N GLN A 66 1.81 -4.91 -7.99
CA GLN A 66 1.09 -3.96 -8.85
C GLN A 66 1.43 -2.50 -8.57
N LEU A 67 1.57 -2.12 -7.29
CA LEU A 67 1.88 -0.74 -6.89
C LEU A 67 3.32 -0.35 -7.26
N LEU A 68 4.26 -1.27 -7.12
CA LEU A 68 5.67 -1.06 -7.45
C LEU A 68 5.92 -1.05 -8.95
N ARG A 69 5.29 -1.94 -9.73
CA ARG A 69 5.38 -1.92 -11.20
C ARG A 69 4.84 -0.63 -11.84
N LYS A 70 3.87 0.01 -11.19
CA LYS A 70 3.26 1.27 -11.65
C LYS A 70 4.00 2.52 -11.14
N LEU A 71 5.04 2.35 -10.31
CA LEU A 71 5.78 3.48 -9.77
C LEU A 71 6.70 4.07 -10.84
N VAL A 72 6.60 5.38 -11.04
CA VAL A 72 7.48 6.15 -11.91
C VAL A 72 8.14 7.24 -11.06
N THR A 73 9.47 7.27 -11.08
CA THR A 73 10.29 8.26 -10.38
C THR A 73 11.00 9.17 -11.38
N PRO A 74 11.35 10.41 -11.01
CA PRO A 74 12.04 11.34 -11.90
C PRO A 74 13.52 10.99 -12.11
N VAL A 75 14.10 10.20 -11.20
CA VAL A 75 15.47 9.69 -11.29
C VAL A 75 15.48 8.16 -11.15
N PRO A 76 16.54 7.48 -11.58
CA PRO A 76 16.65 6.04 -11.48
C PRO A 76 16.63 5.57 -10.02
N VAL A 77 15.65 4.73 -9.67
CA VAL A 77 15.52 4.12 -8.34
C VAL A 77 15.39 2.62 -8.48
N ARG A 78 16.06 1.86 -7.62
CA ARG A 78 15.84 0.42 -7.48
C ARG A 78 15.31 0.11 -6.09
N ILE A 79 14.11 -0.45 -6.06
CA ILE A 79 13.45 -0.89 -4.82
C ILE A 79 13.70 -2.38 -4.67
N MET A 80 14.37 -2.77 -3.59
CA MET A 80 14.61 -4.15 -3.22
C MET A 80 13.65 -4.56 -2.11
N VAL A 81 12.89 -5.61 -2.38
CA VAL A 81 12.04 -6.30 -1.40
C VAL A 81 12.59 -7.71 -1.15
N GLU A 82 11.94 -8.48 -0.28
CA GLU A 82 12.42 -9.78 0.18
C GLU A 82 12.67 -10.79 -0.94
N ASP A 83 11.84 -10.77 -1.98
CA ASP A 83 11.81 -11.76 -3.06
C ASP A 83 11.91 -11.15 -4.46
N GLY A 84 12.32 -9.87 -4.57
CA GLY A 84 12.37 -9.21 -5.87
C GLY A 84 12.97 -7.80 -5.86
N GLU A 85 13.19 -7.29 -7.07
CA GLU A 85 13.64 -5.92 -7.30
C GLU A 85 12.78 -5.23 -8.36
N TYR A 86 12.60 -3.92 -8.20
CA TYR A 86 11.83 -3.06 -9.10
C TYR A 86 12.68 -1.86 -9.50
N ARG A 87 12.95 -1.71 -10.80
CA ARG A 87 13.58 -0.50 -11.35
C ARG A 87 12.50 0.50 -11.72
N CYS A 88 12.60 1.71 -11.18
CA CYS A 88 11.66 2.80 -11.35
C CYS A 88 12.38 4.01 -11.97
N GLY A 89 11.66 4.74 -12.82
CA GLY A 89 12.20 5.93 -13.48
C GLY A 89 13.03 5.60 -14.74
N PRO A 90 13.88 6.55 -15.20
CA PRO A 90 14.69 6.38 -16.39
C PRO A 90 15.72 5.24 -16.27
N ASP A 91 16.07 4.64 -17.40
CA ASP A 91 17.19 3.69 -17.49
C ASP A 91 18.51 4.46 -17.62
N ALA A 92 19.04 4.90 -16.49
CA ALA A 92 20.27 5.68 -16.41
C ALA A 92 21.01 5.41 -15.09
N GLU A 93 22.27 5.88 -15.02
CA GLU A 93 23.09 5.87 -13.82
C GLU A 93 23.35 7.33 -13.36
N PRO A 94 23.54 7.57 -12.05
CA PRO A 94 23.55 6.59 -10.95
C PRO A 94 22.14 6.17 -10.48
N VAL A 95 22.00 4.92 -10.03
CA VAL A 95 20.78 4.40 -9.38
C VAL A 95 20.82 4.59 -7.86
N ILE A 96 19.73 5.10 -7.28
CA ILE A 96 19.52 5.14 -5.82
C ILE A 96 18.73 3.90 -5.40
N ASP A 97 19.25 3.18 -4.41
CA ASP A 97 18.63 1.96 -3.91
C ASP A 97 17.77 2.25 -2.67
N LEU A 98 16.59 1.63 -2.60
CA LEU A 98 15.76 1.54 -1.40
C LEU A 98 15.61 0.07 -0.99
N LYS A 99 16.09 -0.29 0.20
CA LYS A 99 15.77 -1.60 0.81
C LYS A 99 14.53 -1.47 1.68
N THR A 100 13.51 -2.28 1.40
CA THR A 100 12.22 -2.24 2.09
C THR A 100 11.58 -3.63 2.10
N THR A 101 10.43 -3.77 2.74
CA THR A 101 9.55 -4.93 2.63
C THR A 101 8.41 -4.64 1.66
N ARG A 102 7.74 -5.69 1.18
CA ARG A 102 6.47 -5.53 0.44
C ARG A 102 5.36 -4.90 1.27
N PHE A 103 5.32 -5.23 2.56
CA PHE A 103 4.38 -4.61 3.49
C PHE A 103 4.64 -3.11 3.59
N GLU A 104 5.89 -2.69 3.86
CA GLU A 104 6.23 -1.26 3.88
C GLU A 104 5.94 -0.59 2.54
N ALA A 105 6.26 -1.25 1.42
CA ALA A 105 5.92 -0.77 0.07
C ALA A 105 4.45 -0.46 -0.11
N LEU A 106 3.57 -1.35 0.35
CA LEU A 106 2.13 -1.10 0.38
C LEU A 106 1.81 0.15 1.23
N ARG A 107 2.35 0.24 2.45
CA ARG A 107 2.02 1.33 3.39
C ARG A 107 2.42 2.69 2.84
N TRP A 108 3.65 2.87 2.37
CA TRP A 108 4.06 4.18 1.85
C TRP A 108 3.49 4.50 0.48
N ARG A 109 3.35 3.54 -0.46
CA ARG A 109 2.69 3.82 -1.75
C ARG A 109 1.28 4.36 -1.53
N THR A 110 0.59 3.88 -0.49
CA THR A 110 -0.80 4.23 -0.19
C THR A 110 -0.95 5.31 0.88
N GLY A 111 0.14 6.01 1.23
CA GLY A 111 0.09 7.22 2.06
C GLY A 111 0.03 6.98 3.58
N ARG A 112 0.42 5.79 4.06
CA ARG A 112 0.51 5.47 5.50
C ARG A 112 1.91 5.67 6.08
N ARG A 113 2.80 6.33 5.34
CA ARG A 113 4.08 6.81 5.85
C ARG A 113 4.17 8.31 5.65
N SER A 114 4.72 9.00 6.65
CA SER A 114 5.01 10.42 6.53
C SER A 114 6.25 10.64 5.66
N ARG A 115 6.47 11.89 5.25
CA ARG A 115 7.72 12.27 4.58
C ARG A 115 8.95 11.97 5.45
N HIS A 116 8.84 12.16 6.76
CA HIS A 116 9.93 11.88 7.71
C HIS A 116 10.27 10.39 7.73
N GLN A 117 9.26 9.52 7.84
CA GLN A 117 9.45 8.08 7.82
C GLN A 117 10.08 7.61 6.50
N MET A 118 9.62 8.15 5.37
CA MET A 118 10.19 7.80 4.07
C MET A 118 11.63 8.24 3.90
N ALA A 119 11.99 9.43 4.39
CA ALA A 119 13.38 9.91 4.34
C ALA A 119 14.33 9.07 5.23
N ALA A 120 13.80 8.48 6.31
CA ALA A 120 14.57 7.69 7.27
C ALA A 120 14.75 6.21 6.87
N MET A 121 14.19 5.77 5.73
CA MET A 121 14.34 4.39 5.26
C MET A 121 15.77 4.05 4.83
N ALA A 122 16.01 2.78 4.53
CA ALA A 122 17.32 2.25 4.14
C ALA A 122 17.68 2.60 2.67
N TRP A 123 17.94 3.88 2.42
CA TRP A 123 18.42 4.41 1.15
C TRP A 123 19.94 4.26 0.99
N SER A 124 20.42 4.01 -0.23
CA SER A 124 21.87 4.04 -0.52
C SER A 124 22.42 5.46 -0.79
N GLY A 125 21.55 6.45 -0.95
CA GLY A 125 21.89 7.84 -1.26
C GLY A 125 20.79 8.81 -0.85
N ASP A 126 20.90 10.08 -1.23
CA ASP A 126 19.90 11.11 -0.89
C ASP A 126 18.56 10.89 -1.63
N PRO A 127 17.45 10.60 -0.92
CA PRO A 127 16.16 10.36 -1.56
C PRO A 127 15.39 11.64 -1.88
N ALA A 128 15.90 12.84 -1.58
CA ALA A 128 15.14 14.09 -1.65
C ALA A 128 14.41 14.30 -2.98
N ALA A 129 15.04 13.92 -4.09
CA ALA A 129 14.49 14.06 -5.45
C ALA A 129 13.32 13.11 -5.76
N VAL A 130 13.11 12.06 -4.95
CA VAL A 130 12.10 11.02 -5.23
C VAL A 130 10.99 10.95 -4.20
N LEU A 131 11.19 11.48 -2.99
CA LEU A 131 10.25 11.29 -1.86
C LEU A 131 8.79 11.57 -2.25
N ASP A 132 8.49 12.68 -2.91
CA ASP A 132 7.11 13.05 -3.26
C ASP A 132 6.50 12.20 -4.38
N HIS A 133 7.33 11.51 -5.15
CA HIS A 133 6.90 10.63 -6.25
C HIS A 133 6.57 9.21 -5.79
N LEU A 134 6.92 8.86 -4.55
CA LEU A 134 6.67 7.53 -3.99
C LEU A 134 5.19 7.34 -3.62
N TYR A 135 4.47 8.41 -3.31
CA TYR A 135 3.08 8.31 -2.83
C TYR A 135 2.08 8.32 -3.99
N MET A 136 1.09 7.43 -3.95
CA MET A 136 -0.10 7.48 -4.82
C MET A 136 -1.14 8.46 -4.29
N PHE A 137 -1.26 8.59 -2.97
CA PHE A 137 -2.29 9.42 -2.30
C PHE A 137 -1.71 10.57 -1.47
N GLY A 138 -0.41 10.84 -1.60
CA GLY A 138 0.33 11.78 -0.74
C GLY A 138 0.80 11.15 0.58
N PRO A 139 1.70 11.83 1.31
CA PRO A 139 2.23 11.34 2.59
C PRO A 139 1.21 11.48 3.72
N ALA A 140 1.37 10.64 4.75
CA ALA A 140 0.70 10.88 6.02
C ALA A 140 1.20 12.20 6.64
N THR A 141 0.30 12.92 7.31
CA THR A 141 0.62 14.21 7.97
C THR A 141 1.48 14.04 9.23
N ALA A 142 1.49 12.84 9.80
CA ALA A 142 2.27 12.47 10.97
C ALA A 142 2.77 11.04 10.81
N ASP A 143 3.77 10.68 11.60
CA ASP A 143 4.32 9.34 11.64
C ASP A 143 3.28 8.35 12.18
N LEU A 144 3.15 7.20 11.51
CA LEU A 144 2.31 6.09 11.97
C LEU A 144 3.20 4.95 12.46
N VAL A 145 2.89 4.40 13.63
CA VAL A 145 3.61 3.28 14.24
C VAL A 145 2.71 2.05 14.20
N GLU A 146 3.21 0.93 13.64
CA GLU A 146 2.50 -0.31 13.32
C GLU A 146 3.31 -1.58 13.67
#